data_AF-A0A3B8JRG7-F1
#
_entry.id   AF-A0A3B8JRG7-F1
#
_cell.length_a   1.000
_cell.length_b   1.000
_cell.length_c   1.000
_cell.angle_alpha   90.00
_cell.angle_beta   90.00
_cell.angle_gamma   90.00
#
_symmetry.space_group_name_H-M   'P 1'
#
loop_
_entity.id
_entity.type
_entity.pdbx_description
1 polymer ?
#
loop_
_entity_poly.entity_id
_entity_poly.type
_entity_poly.pdbx_seq_one_letter_code
_entity_poly.pdbx_strand_id
1 'polypeptide(L)'
;TVLQFEYDACQINLLDTPGHQDFSEDTYRTLAAADNAVMLIDAAKGLEPQTRKLFEVCRMRRLPIFTFVNKMDRPGREPLELLDEIEKELGLQTYAV
;
A
#
# COMPACT_ATOMS: atom_id res chain seq x y z
N THR A 1 -11.50 -10.15 -5.31
CA THR A 1 -11.16 -11.31 -6.17
C THR A 1 -9.73 -11.70 -5.92
N VAL A 2 -9.37 -12.99 -6.00
CA VAL A 2 -7.98 -13.44 -5.83
C VAL A 2 -7.41 -13.80 -7.20
N LEU A 3 -6.23 -13.25 -7.50
CA LEU A 3 -5.42 -13.64 -8.65
C LEU A 3 -4.23 -14.44 -8.15
N GLN A 4 -4.01 -15.63 -8.71
CA GLN A 4 -2.90 -16.49 -8.35
C GLN A 4 -1.97 -16.66 -9.55
N PHE A 5 -0.66 -16.53 -9.33
CA PHE A 5 0.36 -16.71 -10.37
C PHE A 5 1.70 -17.14 -9.76
N GLU A 6 2.57 -17.75 -10.56
CA GLU A 6 3.93 -18.11 -10.17
C GLU A 6 4.92 -17.00 -10.58
N TYR A 7 5.86 -16.69 -9.69
CA TYR A 7 6.95 -15.75 -9.93
C TYR A 7 8.17 -16.17 -9.12
N ASP A 8 9.32 -16.32 -9.77
CA ASP A 8 10.61 -16.69 -9.15
C ASP A 8 10.51 -17.90 -8.18
N ALA A 9 9.95 -19.01 -8.69
CA ALA A 9 9.67 -20.24 -7.94
C ALA A 9 8.74 -20.06 -6.70
N CYS A 10 8.07 -18.92 -6.56
CA CYS A 10 7.09 -18.63 -5.52
C CYS A 10 5.67 -18.54 -6.10
N GLN A 11 4.69 -19.11 -5.40
CA GLN A 11 3.28 -18.95 -5.74
C GLN A 11 2.73 -17.71 -5.03
N ILE A 12 2.39 -16.68 -5.80
CA ILE A 12 1.87 -15.41 -5.29
C ILE A 12 0.35 -15.41 -5.41
N ASN A 13 -0.33 -15.11 -4.29
CA ASN A 13 -1.76 -14.87 -4.24
C ASN A 13 -1.99 -13.36 -4.04
N LEU A 14 -2.43 -12.67 -5.08
CA LEU A 14 -2.77 -11.26 -5.03
C LEU A 14 -4.26 -11.12 -4.70
N LEU A 15 -4.55 -10.55 -3.54
CA LEU A 15 -5.91 -10.23 -3.13
C LEU A 15 -6.23 -8.80 -3.59
N ASP A 16 -7.25 -8.66 -4.42
CA ASP A 16 -7.75 -7.36 -4.83
C ASP A 16 -8.60 -6.75 -3.70
N THR A 17 -8.28 -5.51 -3.32
CA THR A 17 -9.03 -4.74 -2.32
C THR A 17 -9.91 -3.73 -3.07
N PRO A 18 -11.25 -3.88 -3.04
CA PRO A 18 -12.16 -2.94 -3.69
C PRO A 18 -11.93 -1.49 -3.25
N GLY A 19 -11.92 -0.56 -4.21
CA GLY A 19 -11.57 0.84 -3.99
C GLY A 19 -12.70 1.75 -3.50
N HIS A 20 -12.28 2.95 -3.08
CA HIS A 20 -12.93 4.23 -2.70
C HIS A 20 -14.33 4.31 -2.04
N GLN A 21 -15.31 3.47 -2.37
CA GLN A 21 -16.68 3.53 -1.81
C GLN A 21 -17.12 2.23 -1.15
N ASP A 22 -16.58 1.08 -1.57
CA ASP A 22 -16.95 -0.23 -1.06
C ASP A 22 -15.99 -0.72 0.03
N PHE A 23 -15.44 0.21 0.81
CA PHE A 23 -14.58 -0.12 1.95
C PHE A 23 -15.44 -0.64 3.13
N SER A 24 -16.03 -1.81 2.90
CA SER A 24 -16.89 -2.55 3.81
C SER A 24 -16.06 -3.49 4.70
N GLU A 25 -16.72 -4.12 5.67
CA GLU A 25 -16.16 -5.20 6.49
C GLU A 25 -15.50 -6.32 5.65
N ASP A 26 -15.94 -6.55 4.41
CA ASP A 26 -15.36 -7.54 3.51
C ASP A 26 -13.92 -7.17 3.08
N THR A 27 -13.61 -5.89 2.93
CA THR A 27 -12.24 -5.45 2.66
C THR A 27 -11.34 -5.69 3.88
N TYR A 28 -11.88 -5.50 5.08
CA TYR A 28 -11.18 -5.83 6.33
C TYR A 28 -10.94 -7.34 6.49
N ARG A 29 -11.91 -8.18 6.10
CA ARG A 29 -11.75 -9.65 6.08
C ARG A 29 -10.74 -10.10 5.03
N THR A 30 -10.72 -9.46 3.86
CA THR A 30 -9.75 -9.76 2.80
C THR A 30 -8.32 -9.45 3.28
N LEU A 31 -8.13 -8.30 3.92
CA LEU A 31 -6.86 -7.96 4.58
C LEU A 31 -6.50 -8.89 5.75
N ALA A 32 -7.45 -9.65 6.30
CA ALA A 32 -7.18 -10.66 7.33
C ALA A 32 -6.52 -11.92 6.80
N ALA A 33 -6.72 -12.22 5.52
CA ALA A 33 -6.18 -13.41 4.87
C ALA A 33 -4.80 -13.16 4.25
N ALA A 34 -4.30 -11.92 4.29
CA ALA A 34 -3.02 -11.53 3.71
C ALA A 34 -1.93 -11.50 4.79
N ASP A 35 -0.75 -12.04 4.45
CA ASP A 35 0.43 -11.97 5.30
C ASP A 35 1.22 -10.67 5.12
N ASN A 36 1.06 -9.99 3.97
CA ASN A 36 1.78 -8.76 3.60
C ASN A 36 0.85 -7.81 2.84
N ALA A 37 1.19 -6.52 2.82
CA ALA A 37 0.48 -5.52 2.03
C ALA A 37 1.44 -4.75 1.12
N VAL A 38 0.96 -4.38 -0.07
CA VAL A 38 1.65 -3.46 -0.99
C VAL A 38 0.85 -2.16 -1.06
N MET A 39 1.45 -1.07 -0.59
CA MET A 39 0.86 0.26 -0.61
C MET A 39 1.32 1.01 -1.86
N LEU A 40 0.37 1.36 -2.73
CA LEU A 40 0.62 2.15 -3.93
C LEU A 40 0.36 3.64 -3.66
N ILE A 41 1.33 4.48 -4.01
CA ILE A 41 1.26 5.94 -3.87
C ILE A 41 1.42 6.57 -5.26
N ASP A 42 0.63 7.60 -5.57
CA ASP A 42 0.82 8.40 -6.78
C ASP A 42 1.90 9.46 -6.52
N ALA A 43 2.97 9.48 -7.33
CA ALA A 43 4.09 10.40 -7.19
C ALA A 43 3.69 11.88 -7.20
N ALA A 44 2.61 12.24 -7.91
CA ALA A 44 2.15 13.63 -7.95
C ALA A 44 1.31 14.01 -6.72
N LYS A 45 0.65 13.04 -6.09
CA LYS A 45 -0.30 13.31 -5.00
C LYS A 45 0.26 13.04 -3.61
N GLY A 46 1.18 12.08 -3.46
CA GLY A 46 1.62 11.60 -2.15
C GLY A 46 0.51 10.82 -1.43
N LEU A 47 0.44 10.94 -0.11
CA LEU A 47 -0.56 10.21 0.67
C LEU A 47 -1.95 10.83 0.47
N GLU A 48 -2.91 10.00 0.06
CA GLU A 48 -4.33 10.38 0.01
C GLU A 48 -5.05 9.93 1.30
N PRO A 49 -6.20 10.54 1.66
CA PRO A 49 -6.93 10.17 2.88
C PRO A 49 -7.30 8.67 2.95
N GLN A 50 -7.56 8.04 1.80
CA GLN A 50 -7.84 6.61 1.75
C GLN A 50 -6.59 5.76 2.03
N THR A 51 -5.43 6.15 1.51
CA THR A 51 -4.14 5.49 1.78
C THR A 51 -3.84 5.48 3.28
N ARG A 52 -4.09 6.58 3.98
CA ARG A 52 -3.95 6.69 5.45
C ARG A 52 -4.87 5.71 6.18
N LYS A 53 -6.15 5.66 5.80
CA LYS A 53 -7.11 4.73 6.42
C LYS A 53 -6.69 3.28 6.24
N LEU A 54 -6.29 2.90 5.02
CA LEU A 54 -5.79 1.57 4.70
C LEU A 54 -4.54 1.21 5.50
N PHE A 55 -3.60 2.14 5.60
CA PHE A 55 -2.40 1.97 6.40
C PHE A 55 -2.72 1.66 7.86
N GLU A 56 -3.67 2.38 8.48
CA GLU A 56 -4.09 2.12 9.86
C GLU A 56 -4.60 0.70 10.07
N VAL A 57 -5.36 0.16 9.10
CA VAL A 57 -5.84 -1.24 9.16
C VAL A 57 -4.68 -2.23 9.11
N CYS A 58 -3.73 -2.02 8.19
CA CYS A 58 -2.55 -2.86 8.07
C CYS A 58 -1.68 -2.78 9.33
N ARG A 59 -1.53 -1.59 9.91
CA ARG A 59 -0.78 -1.33 11.15
C ARG A 59 -1.40 -2.04 12.34
N MET A 60 -2.72 -1.98 12.51
CA MET A 60 -3.44 -2.70 13.56
C MET A 60 -3.20 -4.21 13.51
N ARG A 61 -3.00 -4.76 12.30
CA ARG A 61 -2.71 -6.18 12.06
C ARG A 61 -1.22 -6.52 12.06
N ARG A 62 -0.34 -5.53 12.20
CA ARG A 62 1.13 -5.68 12.11
C ARG A 62 1.58 -6.32 10.79
N LEU A 63 0.87 -6.05 9.69
CA LEU A 63 1.29 -6.52 8.37
C LEU A 63 2.55 -5.77 7.94
N PRO A 64 3.58 -6.48 7.42
CA PRO A 64 4.66 -5.83 6.69
C PRO A 64 4.10 -5.10 5.46
N ILE A 65 4.56 -3.87 5.25
CA ILE A 65 4.08 -3.00 4.16
C ILE A 65 5.23 -2.67 3.24
N PHE A 66 5.09 -3.05 1.97
CA PHE A 66 5.95 -2.60 0.89
C PHE A 66 5.33 -1.37 0.25
N THR A 67 6.08 -0.28 0.09
CA THR A 67 5.56 0.95 -0.52
C THR A 67 6.11 1.10 -1.92
N PHE A 68 5.23 1.38 -2.89
CA PHE A 68 5.60 1.63 -4.27
C PHE A 68 5.04 2.97 -4.74
N VAL A 69 5.95 3.89 -5.10
CA VAL A 69 5.60 5.19 -5.69
C VAL A 69 5.44 5.02 -7.20
N ASN A 70 4.20 5.17 -7.67
CA ASN A 70 3.78 4.96 -9.04
C ASN A 70 3.63 6.29 -9.80
N LYS A 71 3.48 6.21 -11.12
CA LYS A 71 3.31 7.35 -12.05
C LYS A 71 4.52 8.28 -12.18
N MET A 72 5.72 7.71 -12.03
CA MET A 72 6.99 8.40 -12.25
C MET A 72 7.21 8.83 -13.71
N ASP A 73 6.34 8.40 -14.64
CA ASP A 73 6.30 8.86 -16.03
C ASP A 73 5.82 10.32 -16.18
N ARG A 74 5.34 10.94 -15.09
CA ARG A 74 4.71 12.26 -15.09
C ARG A 74 5.44 13.19 -14.12
N PRO A 75 5.30 14.53 -14.28
CA PRO A 75 5.71 15.46 -13.25
C PRO A 75 5.08 15.08 -11.91
N GLY A 76 5.94 14.85 -10.91
CA GLY A 76 5.56 14.44 -9.56
C GLY A 76 6.23 15.31 -8.51
N ARG A 77 5.97 15.00 -7.25
CA ARG A 77 6.67 15.60 -6.11
C ARG A 77 8.09 15.06 -6.03
N GLU A 78 8.93 15.76 -5.29
CA GLU A 78 10.32 15.34 -5.09
C GLU A 78 10.36 14.05 -4.22
N PRO A 79 11.17 13.04 -4.57
CA PRO A 79 11.19 11.75 -3.86
C PRO A 79 11.47 11.84 -2.36
N LEU A 80 12.43 12.66 -1.93
CA LEU A 80 12.74 12.85 -0.50
C LEU A 80 11.55 13.51 0.23
N GLU A 81 10.84 14.45 -0.39
CA GLU A 81 9.61 15.03 0.19
C GLU A 81 8.52 13.97 0.41
N LEU A 82 8.40 13.00 -0.52
CA LEU A 82 7.45 11.90 -0.39
C LEU A 82 7.85 10.93 0.72
N LEU A 83 9.14 10.60 0.83
CA LEU A 83 9.67 9.80 1.93
C LEU A 83 9.41 10.48 3.28
N ASP A 84 9.73 11.77 3.38
CA ASP A 84 9.48 12.58 4.58
C ASP A 84 8.00 12.58 4.99
N GLU A 85 7.08 12.68 4.03
CA GLU A 85 5.63 12.61 4.29
C GLU A 85 5.23 11.23 4.84
N ILE A 86 5.73 10.15 4.23
CA ILE A 86 5.48 8.78 4.68
C ILE A 86 6.00 8.57 6.10
N GLU A 87 7.23 9.00 6.40
CA GLU A 87 7.81 8.84 7.74
C GLU A 87 7.05 9.62 8.81
N LYS A 88 6.74 10.90 8.53
CA LYS A 88 6.07 11.79 9.50
C LYS A 88 4.63 11.39 9.75
N GLU A 89 3.89 11.03 8.72
CA GLU A 89 2.46 10.77 8.85
C GLU A 89 2.15 9.32 9.26
N LEU A 90 2.93 8.35 8.77
CA LEU A 90 2.66 6.94 9.02
C LEU A 90 3.54 6.37 10.15
N GLY A 91 4.58 7.10 10.58
CA GLY A 91 5.50 6.66 11.63
C GLY A 91 6.34 5.45 11.22
N LEU A 92 6.53 5.26 9.91
CA LEU A 92 7.36 4.20 9.35
C LEU A 92 8.79 4.71 9.19
N GLN A 93 9.79 3.85 9.39
CA GLN A 93 11.13 4.12 8.88
C GLN A 93 11.15 3.72 7.41
N THR A 94 11.56 4.64 6.53
CA THR A 94 11.74 4.32 5.12
C THR A 94 13.19 3.90 4.86
N TYR A 95 13.36 2.92 3.97
CA TYR A 95 14.66 2.53 3.45
C TYR A 95 14.58 2.54 1.94
N ALA A 96 15.19 3.54 1.32
CA ALA A 96 15.25 3.64 -0.14
C ALA A 96 16.17 2.52 -0.67
N VAL A 97 15.57 1.61 -1.45
CA VAL A 97 16.22 0.52 -2.19
C VAL A 97 16.27 0.81 -3.67
#